data_AF-A0A742UKH4-F1
#
_entry.id   AF-A0A742UKH4-F1
#
_cell.length_a   1.000
_cell.length_b   1.000
_cell.length_c   1.000
_cell.angle_alpha   90.00
_cell.angle_beta   90.00
_cell.angle_gamma   90.00
#
_symmetry.space_group_name_H-M   'P 1'
#
loop_
_entity.id
_entity.type
_entity.pdbx_description
1 polymer ?
#
loop_
_entity_poly.entity_id
_entity_poly.type
_entity_poly.pdbx_seq_one_letter_code
_entity_poly.pdbx_strand_id
1 'polypeptide(L)' 'MTHYTAENIRDILNREGNRSGFAFDKFGPYFANAERLKAMKNKFALMMENDAERQVKRIPERTKKSINNWFSFLAERYGI' A
#
# COMPACT_ATOMS: atom_id res chain seq x y z
N MET A 1 -5.85 -16.48 -15.49
CA MET A 1 -5.60 -15.06 -15.18
C MET A 1 -4.69 -15.00 -13.97
N THR A 2 -3.56 -14.29 -14.05
CA THR A 2 -2.57 -14.30 -12.95
C THR A 2 -3.05 -13.38 -11.83
N HIS A 3 -3.22 -13.92 -10.63
CA HIS A 3 -3.53 -13.14 -9.45
C HIS A 3 -2.28 -12.41 -8.94
N TYR A 4 -2.47 -11.20 -8.40
CA TYR A 4 -1.40 -10.51 -7.70
C TYR A 4 -1.09 -11.23 -6.39
N THR A 5 0.19 -11.47 -6.15
CA THR A 5 0.69 -11.86 -4.83
C THR A 5 0.80 -10.62 -3.93
N ALA A 6 0.86 -10.83 -2.61
CA ALA A 6 1.08 -9.74 -1.67
C ALA A 6 2.43 -9.02 -1.93
N GLU A 7 3.46 -9.76 -2.34
CA GLU A 7 4.77 -9.22 -2.67
C GLU A 7 4.69 -8.28 -3.88
N ASN A 8 4.04 -8.70 -4.97
CA ASN A 8 3.89 -7.84 -6.15
C ASN A 8 3.16 -6.52 -5.82
N ILE A 9 2.14 -6.58 -4.95
CA ILE A 9 1.43 -5.36 -4.53
C ILE A 9 2.34 -4.50 -3.64
N ARG A 10 3.06 -5.09 -2.68
CA ARG A 10 4.01 -4.35 -1.82
C ARG A 10 5.05 -3.61 -2.65
N ASP A 11 5.57 -4.22 -3.72
CA ASP A 11 6.53 -3.56 -4.61
C ASP A 11 5.93 -2.35 -5.32
N ILE A 12 4.71 -2.49 -5.85
CA ILE A 12 3.98 -1.38 -6.48
C ILE A 12 3.78 -0.25 -5.48
N LEU A 13 3.35 -0.58 -4.26
CA LEU A 13 3.08 0.40 -3.21
C LEU A 13 4.36 1.08 -2.73
N ASN A 14 5.47 0.35 -2.57
CA ASN A 14 6.76 0.94 -2.20
C ASN A 14 7.27 1.92 -3.28
N ARG A 15 7.10 1.58 -4.57
CA ARG A 15 7.41 2.51 -5.66
C ARG A 15 6.55 3.77 -5.61
N GLU A 16 5.26 3.63 -5.29
CA GLU A 16 4.38 4.79 -5.13
C GLU A 16 4.77 5.66 -3.93
N GLY A 17 5.07 5.03 -2.79
CA GLY A 17 5.59 5.74 -1.62
C GLY A 17 6.90 6.49 -1.93
N ASN A 18 7.77 5.93 -2.77
CA ASN A 18 8.98 6.65 -3.20
C ASN A 18 8.66 7.85 -4.11
N ARG A 19 7.63 7.73 -4.95
CA ARG A 19 7.17 8.82 -5.83
C ARG A 19 6.50 9.97 -5.09
N SER A 20 6.02 9.76 -3.87
CA SER A 20 5.47 10.85 -3.05
C SER A 20 6.55 11.79 -2.50
N GLY A 21 7.83 11.47 -2.67
CA GLY A 21 8.95 12.28 -2.17
C GLY A 21 9.25 12.11 -0.68
N PHE A 22 8.49 11.26 0.01
CA PHE A 22 8.68 10.99 1.43
C PHE A 22 9.30 9.61 1.66
N ALA A 23 10.28 9.54 2.56
CA ALA A 23 10.86 8.29 3.04
C ALA A 23 10.24 7.92 4.39
N PHE A 24 10.07 6.62 4.62
CA PHE A 24 9.79 6.16 5.98
C PHE A 24 11.06 6.26 6.81
N ASP A 25 10.98 6.97 7.94
CA ASP A 25 12.06 7.06 8.92
C ASP A 25 11.47 7.02 10.32
N LYS A 26 11.99 6.10 11.16
CA LYS A 26 11.54 5.91 12.55
C LYS A 26 11.77 7.17 13.40
N PHE A 27 12.80 7.95 13.09
CA PHE A 27 13.11 9.22 13.75
C PHE A 27 12.72 10.43 12.89
N GLY A 28 12.14 10.18 11.72
CA GLY A 28 11.70 11.20 10.80
C GLY A 28 10.44 11.92 11.30
N PRO A 29 10.11 13.06 10.70
CA PRO A 29 8.93 13.80 11.09
C PRO A 29 7.65 13.03 10.76
N TYR A 30 6.69 13.05 11.69
CA TYR A 30 5.38 12.37 11.58
C TYR A 30 4.73 12.58 10.20
N PHE A 31 4.71 13.82 9.71
CA PHE A 31 4.03 14.16 8.45
C PHE A 31 4.64 13.45 7.24
N ALA A 32 5.95 13.21 7.20
CA ALA A 32 6.60 12.54 6.08
C ALA A 32 6.19 11.06 6.03
N ASN A 33 6.21 10.37 7.17
CA ASN A 33 5.75 9.00 7.29
C ASN A 33 4.25 8.90 6.91
N ALA A 34 3.43 9.82 7.42
CA ALA A 34 2.00 9.87 7.17
C ALA A 34 1.67 10.08 5.68
N GLU A 35 2.31 11.04 5.03
CA GLU A 35 2.08 11.32 3.60
C GLU A 35 2.59 10.19 2.71
N ARG A 36 3.69 9.52 3.06
CA ARG A 36 4.12 8.29 2.38
C ARG A 36 3.07 7.20 2.49
N LEU A 37 2.60 6.90 3.70
CA LEU A 37 1.61 5.83 3.92
C LEU A 37 0.29 6.16 3.21
N LYS A 38 -0.11 7.43 3.20
CA LYS A 38 -1.29 7.92 2.47
C LYS A 38 -1.17 7.70 0.96
N ALA A 39 -0.03 8.04 0.35
CA ALA A 39 0.21 7.77 -1.07
C ALA A 39 0.08 6.27 -1.40
N MET A 40 0.64 5.41 -0.55
CA MET A 40 0.52 3.96 -0.69
C MET A 40 -0.94 3.49 -0.57
N LYS A 41 -1.67 3.95 0.46
CA LYS A 41 -3.09 3.59 0.66
C LYS A 41 -3.97 4.04 -0.51
N ASN A 42 -3.76 5.24 -1.03
CA ASN A 42 -4.49 5.78 -2.18
C ASN A 42 -4.26 4.92 -3.43
N LYS A 43 -3.01 4.52 -3.69
CA LYS A 43 -2.70 3.64 -4.81
C LYS A 43 -3.35 2.27 -4.68
N PHE A 44 -3.38 1.71 -3.47
CA PHE A 44 -4.03 0.43 -3.23
C PHE A 44 -5.55 0.52 -3.43
N ALA A 45 -6.19 1.59 -2.96
CA ALA A 45 -7.61 1.85 -3.20
C ALA A 45 -7.92 1.90 -4.71
N LEU A 46 -7.14 2.67 -5.47
CA LEU A 46 -7.27 2.74 -6.93
C LEU A 46 -7.08 1.38 -7.61
N MET A 47 -6.16 0.54 -7.12
CA MET A 47 -5.99 -0.82 -7.65
C MET A 47 -7.23 -1.68 -7.40
N MET A 48 -7.88 -1.56 -6.23
CA MET A 48 -9.10 -2.30 -5.92
C MET A 48 -10.29 -1.82 -6.75
N GLU A 49 -10.44 -0.50 -6.95
CA GLU A 49 -11.48 0.08 -7.81
C GLU A 49 -11.34 -0.45 -9.24
N ASN A 50 -10.15 -0.40 -9.82
CA ASN A 50 -9.89 -0.93 -11.16
C ASN A 50 -10.14 -2.44 -11.27
N ASP A 51 -9.85 -3.21 -10.22
CA ASP A 51 -10.08 -4.67 -10.20
C ASP A 51 -11.58 -5.01 -10.14
N ALA A 52 -12.36 -4.18 -9.44
CA ALA A 52 -13.80 -4.28 -9.33
C ALA A 52 -14.50 -3.84 -10.63
N GLU A 53 -14.14 -2.68 -11.18
CA GLU A 53 -14.71 -2.14 -12.43
C GLU A 53 -14.52 -3.10 -13.61
N ARG A 54 -13.32 -3.69 -13.72
CA ARG A 54 -13.02 -4.64 -14.80
C ARG A 54 -13.61 -6.03 -14.56
N GLN A 55 -14.24 -6.27 -13.40
CA GLN A 55 -14.76 -7.59 -12.95
C GLN A 55 -13.72 -8.72 -13.01
N VAL A 56 -12.46 -8.34 -12.90
CA VAL A 56 -11.33 -9.18 -13.25
C VAL A 56 -10.85 -10.00 -12.03
N LYS A 57 -11.08 -9.50 -10.80
CA LYS A 57 -10.74 -10.17 -9.52
C LYS A 57 -9.28 -10.67 -9.44
N ARG A 58 -8.29 -9.88 -9.89
CA ARG A 58 -6.85 -10.23 -9.77
C ARG A 58 -6.35 -10.16 -8.34
N ILE A 59 -7.04 -9.50 -7.42
CA ILE A 59 -6.60 -9.33 -6.03
C ILE A 59 -7.46 -10.21 -5.11
N PRO A 60 -6.97 -11.40 -4.71
CA PRO A 60 -7.67 -12.26 -3.77
C PRO A 60 -7.90 -11.60 -2.42
N GLU A 61 -8.97 -11.96 -1.72
CA GLU A 61 -9.31 -11.39 -0.41
C GLU A 61 -8.21 -11.60 0.64
N ARG A 62 -7.57 -12.78 0.64
CA ARG A 62 -6.40 -13.06 1.47
C ARG A 62 -5.25 -12.06 1.24
N THR A 63 -5.06 -11.64 -0.01
CA THR A 63 -4.03 -10.68 -0.40
C THR A 63 -4.40 -9.30 0.13
N LYS A 64 -5.66 -8.88 0.00
CA LYS A 64 -6.14 -7.61 0.57
C LYS A 64 -5.91 -7.54 2.08
N LYS A 65 -6.29 -8.59 2.81
CA LYS A 65 -6.05 -8.69 4.25
C LYS A 65 -4.56 -8.58 4.59
N SER A 66 -3.71 -9.28 3.83
CA SER A 66 -2.26 -9.22 4.01
C SER A 66 -1.67 -7.82 3.77
N ILE A 67 -2.22 -7.05 2.84
CA ILE A 67 -1.79 -5.66 2.57
C ILE A 67 -2.30 -4.70 3.64
N ASN A 68 -3.54 -4.86 4.10
CA ASN A 68 -4.09 -4.05 5.19
C ASN A 68 -3.31 -4.26 6.50
N ASN A 69 -2.98 -5.52 6.85
CA ASN A 69 -2.12 -5.81 8.00
C ASN A 69 -0.73 -5.17 7.86
N TRP A 70 -0.19 -5.14 6.64
CA TRP A 70 1.08 -4.47 6.40
C TRP A 70 0.99 -2.95 6.57
N PHE A 71 -0.11 -2.31 6.17
CA PHE A 71 -0.34 -0.89 6.47
C PHE A 71 -0.42 -0.62 7.96
N SER A 72 -1.11 -1.46 8.74
CA SER A 72 -1.15 -1.35 10.20
C SER A 72 0.24 -1.50 10.82
N PHE A 73 1.03 -2.46 10.34
CA PHE A 73 2.42 -2.62 10.79
C PHE A 73 3.29 -1.39 10.48
N LEU A 74 3.15 -0.80 9.29
CA LEU A 74 3.88 0.42 8.93
C LEU A 74 3.45 1.60 9.81
N ALA A 75 2.15 1.74 10.06
CA ALA A 75 1.60 2.75 10.95
C ALA A 75 2.19 2.66 12.36
N GLU A 76 2.15 1.47 12.96
CA GLU A 76 2.74 1.21 14.27
C GLU A 76 4.26 1.45 14.29
N ARG A 77 4.98 0.93 13.29
CA ARG A 77 6.45 1.05 13.21
C ARG A 77 6.93 2.50 13.09
N TYR A 78 6.16 3.36 12.43
CA TYR A 78 6.52 4.75 12.15
C TYR A 78 5.72 5.77 12.95
N GLY A 79 4.87 5.33 13.87
CA GLY A 79 4.11 6.17 14.79
C GLY A 79 3.07 7.07 14.11
N ILE A 80 2.36 6.56 13.12
CA ILE A 80 1.34 7.27 12.30
C ILE A 80 0.00 6.55 12.25
#